data_AF-A0A520GT16-F1
#
_entry.id   AF-A0A520GT16-F1
#
_cell.length_a   1.000
_cell.length_b   1.000
_cell.length_c   1.000
_cell.angle_alpha   90.00
_cell.angle_beta   90.00
_cell.angle_gamma   90.00
#
_symmetry.space_group_name_H-M   'P 1'
#
loop_
_entity.id
_entity.type
_entity.pdbx_description
1 polymer ?
#
loop_
_entity_poly.entity_id
_entity_poly.type
_entity_poly.pdbx_seq_one_letter_code
_entity_poly.pdbx_strand_id
1 'polypeptide(L)'
;LTPNQQATYQTSGQQLERSLVALPEPLAIPAGQPQAIAFDHTPVVTVFKKMEAAYGIMINYDADLLAGCELTADFGSESLFEKLDLICRATNSRYEVVDAQIIIYSKGCR
;
A
#
# COMPACT_ATOMS: atom_id res chain seq x y z
N LEU A 1 -4.45 3.50 -17.17
CA LEU A 1 -4.45 3.92 -15.75
C LEU A 1 -5.30 2.90 -15.01
N THR A 2 -4.77 2.33 -13.92
CA THR A 2 -5.57 1.54 -12.98
C THR A 2 -6.25 2.49 -11.97
N PRO A 3 -7.14 2.00 -11.10
CA PRO A 3 -7.69 2.83 -10.03
C PRO A 3 -6.59 3.51 -9.20
N ASN A 4 -6.92 4.69 -8.65
CA ASN A 4 -6.01 5.50 -7.84
C ASN A 4 -4.70 5.95 -8.55
N GLN A 5 -4.63 5.85 -9.87
CA GLN A 5 -3.54 6.42 -10.68
C GLN A 5 -3.98 7.69 -11.40
N GLN A 6 -3.07 8.64 -11.52
CA GLN A 6 -3.20 9.84 -12.34
C GLN A 6 -2.01 9.98 -13.30
N ALA A 7 -2.24 10.66 -14.42
CA ALA A 7 -1.18 11.03 -15.35
C ALA A 7 -1.15 12.56 -15.51
N THR A 8 0.04 13.15 -15.33
CA THR A 8 0.27 14.57 -15.56
C THR A 8 1.09 14.73 -16.83
N TYR A 9 0.58 15.53 -17.77
CA TYR A 9 1.27 15.82 -19.02
C TYR A 9 2.03 17.14 -18.89
N GLN A 10 3.36 17.08 -18.94
CA GLN A 10 4.21 18.26 -18.88
C GLN A 10 4.51 18.77 -20.29
N THR A 11 3.94 19.93 -20.65
CA THR A 11 4.05 20.52 -22.00
C THR A 11 5.46 20.99 -22.35
N SER A 12 6.27 21.40 -21.35
CA SER A 12 7.64 21.87 -21.54
C SER A 12 8.64 20.76 -21.88
N GLY A 13 8.27 19.48 -21.71
CA GLY A 13 9.15 18.34 -21.94
C GLY A 13 8.57 17.19 -22.77
N GLN A 14 7.30 17.29 -23.21
CA GLN A 14 6.56 16.19 -23.86
C GLN A 14 6.60 14.87 -23.06
N GLN A 15 6.64 14.97 -21.73
CA GLN A 15 6.67 13.81 -20.85
C GLN A 15 5.31 13.60 -20.18
N LEU A 16 4.90 12.33 -20.16
CA LEU A 16 3.73 11.87 -19.44
C LEU A 16 4.21 11.19 -18.17
N GLU A 17 3.99 11.83 -17.03
CA GLU A 17 4.35 11.29 -15.72
C GLU A 17 3.15 10.63 -15.08
N ARG A 18 3.33 9.41 -14.57
CA ARG A 18 2.29 8.68 -13.83
C ARG A 18 2.59 8.76 -12.34
N SER A 19 1.55 8.99 -11.56
CA SER A 19 1.63 9.02 -10.09
C SER A 19 0.36 8.43 -9.48
N LEU A 20 0.41 8.15 -8.19
CA LEU A 20 -0.82 7.90 -7.43
C LEU A 20 -1.56 9.22 -7.21
N VAL A 21 -2.88 9.16 -7.10
CA VAL A 21 -3.67 10.29 -6.61
C VAL A 21 -3.26 10.63 -5.17
N ALA A 22 -3.44 11.89 -4.76
CA ALA A 22 -3.00 12.38 -3.45
C ALA A 22 -3.70 11.65 -2.27
N LEU A 23 -4.95 11.22 -2.46
CA LEU A 23 -5.71 10.48 -1.46
C LEU A 23 -6.34 9.24 -2.11
N PRO A 24 -5.62 8.10 -2.14
CA PRO A 24 -6.17 6.86 -2.68
C PRO A 24 -7.36 6.38 -1.85
N GLU A 25 -8.48 6.14 -2.52
CA GLU A 25 -9.69 5.62 -1.88
C GLU A 25 -9.81 4.11 -2.12
N PRO A 26 -10.31 3.33 -1.14
CA PRO A 26 -10.59 1.93 -1.37
C PRO A 26 -11.60 1.75 -2.51
N LEU A 27 -11.37 0.74 -3.34
CA LEU A 27 -12.31 0.31 -4.36
C LEU A 27 -13.62 -0.09 -3.68
N ALA A 28 -14.75 0.25 -4.30
CA ALA A 28 -16.07 0.01 -3.75
C ALA A 28 -16.22 -1.47 -3.35
N ILE A 29 -16.27 -1.73 -2.05
CA ILE A 29 -16.64 -3.02 -1.46
C ILE A 29 -18.18 -3.07 -1.49
N PRO A 30 -18.81 -4.23 -1.72
CA PRO A 30 -20.26 -4.36 -1.61
C PRO A 30 -20.78 -3.72 -0.31
N ALA A 31 -21.79 -2.86 -0.42
CA ALA A 31 -22.31 -2.07 0.69
C ALA A 31 -22.62 -2.95 1.92
N GLY A 32 -22.00 -2.64 3.06
CA GLY A 32 -22.26 -3.30 4.34
C GLY A 32 -21.08 -3.98 5.03
N GLN A 33 -19.89 -4.02 4.42
CA GLN A 33 -18.67 -4.49 5.09
C GLN A 33 -17.86 -3.32 5.65
N PRO A 34 -17.60 -3.26 6.97
CA PRO A 34 -16.70 -2.27 7.53
C PRO A 34 -15.31 -2.42 6.88
N GLN A 35 -14.70 -1.31 6.50
CA GLN A 35 -13.27 -1.24 6.13
C GLN A 35 -12.34 -1.38 7.36
N ALA A 36 -12.87 -1.83 8.51
CA ALA A 36 -12.07 -2.13 9.69
C ALA A 36 -11.25 -3.39 9.38
N ILE A 37 -10.00 -3.16 9.02
CA ILE A 37 -9.07 -4.23 8.74
C ILE A 37 -8.23 -4.42 9.99
N ALA A 38 -8.76 -5.23 10.90
CA ALA A 38 -7.99 -5.74 12.03
C ALA A 38 -7.13 -6.91 11.55
N PHE A 39 -5.85 -6.86 11.92
CA PHE A 39 -4.87 -7.90 11.71
C PHE A 39 -4.40 -8.39 13.08
N ASP A 40 -4.38 -9.70 13.26
CA ASP A 40 -3.87 -10.35 14.46
C ASP A 40 -2.90 -11.44 14.02
N HIS A 41 -1.63 -11.32 14.44
CA HIS A 41 -0.52 -12.22 14.08
C HIS A 41 -0.54 -12.59 12.58
N THR A 42 -0.83 -11.61 11.73
CA THR A 42 -1.05 -11.86 10.31
C THR A 42 0.25 -11.63 9.55
N PRO A 43 0.69 -12.56 8.67
CA PRO A 43 1.87 -12.34 7.84
C PRO A 43 1.76 -11.05 7.03
N VAL A 44 2.78 -10.19 7.08
CA VAL A 44 2.73 -8.87 6.45
C VAL A 44 2.56 -8.96 4.93
N VAL A 45 3.05 -10.04 4.31
CA VAL A 45 2.83 -10.33 2.88
C VAL A 45 1.34 -10.48 2.54
N THR A 46 0.55 -11.03 3.46
CA THR A 46 -0.91 -11.14 3.33
C THR A 46 -1.58 -9.78 3.52
N VAL A 47 -1.08 -8.97 4.44
CA VAL A 47 -1.54 -7.58 4.65
C VAL A 47 -1.37 -6.76 3.38
N PHE A 48 -0.18 -6.77 2.77
CA PHE A 48 0.08 -6.04 1.53
C PHE A 48 -0.80 -6.52 0.37
N LYS A 49 -1.01 -7.83 0.21
CA LYS A 49 -1.94 -8.36 -0.81
C LYS A 49 -3.38 -7.87 -0.61
N LYS A 50 -3.87 -7.83 0.64
CA LYS A 50 -5.20 -7.29 0.93
C LYS A 50 -5.29 -5.80 0.60
N MET A 51 -4.24 -5.03 0.89
CA MET A 51 -4.19 -3.60 0.56
C MET A 51 -4.13 -3.36 -0.95
N GLU A 52 -3.33 -4.14 -1.69
CA GLU A 52 -3.28 -4.08 -3.15
C GLU A 52 -4.67 -4.31 -3.76
N ALA A 53 -5.38 -5.34 -3.32
CA ALA A 53 -6.73 -5.64 -3.77
C ALA A 53 -7.75 -4.55 -3.36
N ALA A 54 -7.64 -4.05 -2.13
CA ALA A 54 -8.56 -3.04 -1.60
C ALA A 54 -8.43 -1.68 -2.28
N TYR A 55 -7.22 -1.29 -2.72
CA TYR A 55 -6.96 0.02 -3.32
C TYR A 55 -6.68 -0.03 -4.83
N GLY A 56 -6.50 -1.22 -5.43
CA GLY A 56 -6.15 -1.34 -6.85
C GLY A 56 -4.78 -0.76 -7.21
N ILE A 57 -3.86 -0.72 -6.23
CA ILE A 57 -2.50 -0.20 -6.35
C ILE A 57 -1.52 -1.35 -6.17
N MET A 58 -0.60 -1.52 -7.12
CA MET A 58 0.44 -2.55 -7.02
C MET A 58 1.41 -2.24 -5.87
N ILE A 59 1.67 -3.25 -5.04
CA ILE A 59 2.64 -3.17 -3.94
C ILE A 59 3.72 -4.22 -4.17
N ASN A 60 4.92 -3.77 -4.54
CA ASN A 60 6.08 -4.61 -4.76
C ASN A 60 6.93 -4.72 -3.50
N TYR A 61 7.36 -5.94 -3.16
CA TYR A 61 8.17 -6.22 -1.98
C TYR A 61 8.95 -7.53 -2.18
N ASP A 62 10.03 -7.70 -1.41
CA ASP A 62 10.74 -8.98 -1.31
C ASP A 62 10.01 -9.88 -0.30
N ALA A 63 9.35 -10.93 -0.80
CA ALA A 63 8.55 -11.83 0.02
C ALA A 63 9.41 -12.69 0.96
N ASP A 64 10.64 -13.02 0.57
CA ASP A 64 11.53 -13.88 1.38
C ASP A 64 12.04 -13.10 2.60
N LEU A 65 12.38 -11.81 2.43
CA LEU A 65 12.76 -10.94 3.54
C LEU A 65 11.62 -10.73 4.55
N LEU A 66 10.38 -10.72 4.07
CA LEU A 66 9.19 -10.46 4.89
C LEU A 66 8.47 -11.72 5.38
N ALA A 67 8.93 -12.92 5.01
CA ALA A 67 8.24 -14.18 5.30
C ALA A 67 8.03 -14.44 6.79
N GLY A 68 8.93 -13.93 7.65
CA GLY A 68 8.84 -14.04 9.12
C GLY A 68 8.20 -12.83 9.82
N CYS A 69 7.73 -11.84 9.07
CA CYS A 69 7.13 -10.63 9.64
C CYS A 69 5.62 -10.82 9.84
N GLU A 70 5.17 -10.67 11.08
CA GLU A 70 3.75 -10.63 11.42
C GLU A 70 3.34 -9.22 11.85
N LEU A 71 2.08 -8.91 11.61
CA LEU A 71 1.47 -7.64 12.00
C LEU A 71 0.24 -7.93 12.87
N THR A 72 0.22 -7.27 14.03
CA THR A 72 -0.97 -7.10 14.85
C THR A 72 -1.30 -5.62 14.89
N ALA A 73 -2.39 -5.21 14.24
CA ALA A 73 -2.82 -3.82 14.14
C ALA A 73 -4.31 -3.73 13.86
N ASP A 74 -4.98 -2.74 14.43
CA ASP A 74 -6.35 -2.38 14.09
C ASP A 74 -6.31 -1.07 13.28
N PHE A 75 -6.77 -1.13 12.04
CA PHE A 75 -6.86 0.03 11.17
C PHE A 75 -8.31 0.51 11.08
N GLY A 76 -8.52 1.76 11.45
CA GLY A 76 -9.79 2.46 11.32
C GLY A 76 -9.83 3.33 10.06
N SER A 77 -10.00 4.63 10.27
CA SER A 77 -10.23 5.63 9.22
C SER A 77 -8.96 6.23 8.62
N GLU A 78 -7.78 5.66 8.92
CA GLU A 78 -6.53 6.16 8.38
C GLU A 78 -6.48 6.07 6.84
N SER A 79 -5.78 7.01 6.22
CA SER A 79 -5.48 6.97 4.79
C SER A 79 -4.55 5.79 4.44
N LEU A 80 -4.46 5.47 3.15
CA LEU A 80 -3.55 4.41 2.68
C LEU A 80 -2.11 4.65 3.15
N PHE A 81 -1.62 5.88 3.03
CA PHE A 81 -0.24 6.22 3.38
C PHE A 81 0.01 6.13 4.89
N GLU A 82 -0.94 6.56 5.72
CA GLU A 82 -0.84 6.40 7.17
C GLU A 82 -0.83 4.92 7.59
N LYS A 83 -1.65 4.07 6.95
CA LYS A 83 -1.62 2.61 7.16
C LYS A 83 -0.25 2.05 6.78
N LEU A 84 0.30 2.43 5.62
CA LEU A 84 1.63 1.99 5.19
C LEU A 84 2.73 2.47 6.15
N ASP A 85 2.66 3.70 6.65
CA ASP A 85 3.60 4.23 7.63
C ASP A 85 3.57 3.43 8.94
N LEU A 86 2.39 3.02 9.41
CA LEU A 86 2.25 2.18 10.60
C LEU A 86 2.83 0.78 10.37
N ILE A 87 2.50 0.14 9.25
CA ILE A 87 3.03 -1.19 8.88
C ILE A 87 4.54 -1.16 8.76
N CYS A 88 5.09 -0.16 8.07
CA CYS A 88 6.52 -0.01 7.87
C CYS A 88 7.25 0.21 9.20
N ARG A 89 6.69 1.00 10.11
CA ARG A 89 7.24 1.15 11.47
C ARG A 89 7.24 -0.16 12.25
N ALA A 90 6.14 -0.90 12.21
CA ALA A 90 6.02 -2.19 12.92
C ALA A 90 6.99 -3.26 12.38
N THR A 91 7.32 -3.20 11.10
CA THR A 91 8.18 -4.19 10.41
C THR A 91 9.59 -3.69 10.12
N ASN A 92 9.99 -2.53 10.67
CA ASN A 92 11.28 -1.89 10.40
C ASN A 92 11.60 -1.78 8.88
N SER A 93 10.58 -1.39 8.12
CA SER A 93 10.61 -1.24 6.67
C SER A 93 10.36 0.23 6.29
N ARG A 94 10.47 0.54 5.00
CA ARG A 94 10.09 1.83 4.41
C ARG A 94 9.44 1.60 3.06
N TYR A 95 8.70 2.57 2.55
CA TYR A 95 8.17 2.52 1.19
C TYR A 95 8.51 3.76 0.38
N GLU A 96 8.45 3.60 -0.95
CA GLU A 96 8.51 4.69 -1.91
C GLU A 96 7.39 4.50 -2.95
N VAL A 97 6.90 5.61 -3.51
CA VAL A 97 5.98 5.59 -4.64
C VAL A 97 6.77 5.86 -5.92
N VAL A 98 6.77 4.89 -6.84
CA VAL A 98 7.51 4.96 -8.11
C VAL A 98 6.58 4.52 -9.23
N ASP A 99 6.43 5.36 -10.26
CA ASP A 99 5.57 5.10 -11.44
C ASP A 99 4.16 4.60 -11.07
N ALA A 100 3.53 5.28 -10.10
CA ALA A 100 2.20 4.93 -9.57
C ALA A 100 2.10 3.51 -8.94
N GLN A 101 3.20 3.01 -8.39
CA GLN A 101 3.31 1.77 -7.64
C GLN A 101 3.97 2.03 -6.29
N ILE A 102 3.71 1.17 -5.31
CA ILE A 102 4.36 1.22 -4.00
C ILE A 102 5.48 0.17 -3.98
N ILE A 103 6.70 0.59 -3.62
CA ILE A 103 7.85 -0.30 -3.44
C ILE A 103 8.20 -0.35 -1.95
N ILE A 104 8.15 -1.53 -1.33
CA ILE A 104 8.54 -1.73 0.06
C ILE A 104 9.98 -2.21 0.13
N TYR A 105 10.79 -1.51 0.92
CA TYR A 105 12.15 -1.90 1.26
C TYR A 105 12.20 -2.33 2.71
N SER A 106 12.68 -3.55 2.95
CA SER A 106 12.83 -4.11 4.29
C SER A 106 14.22 -4.70 4.47
N LYS A 107 14.64 -4.82 5.74
CA LYS A 107 15.80 -5.62 6.14
C LYS A 107 15.38 -6.99 6.70
N GLY A 108 14.09 -7.29 6.66
CA GLY A 108 13.45 -8.43 7.30
C GLY A 108 13.23 -8.22 8.80
N CYS A 109 12.37 -9.06 9.38
CA CYS A 109 12.10 -9.08 10.82
C CYS A 109 13.08 -10.03 11.51
N ARG A 110 13.92 -9.49 12.39
CA ARG A 110 14.87 -10.21 13.24
C ARG A 110 14.79 -9.69 14.66
#